data_AF-A0AB40BN97-F1
#
_entry.id   AF-A0AB40BN97-F1
#
_cell.length_a   1.000
_cell.length_b   1.000
_cell.length_c   1.000
_cell.angle_alpha   90.00
_cell.angle_beta   90.00
_cell.angle_gamma   90.00
#
_symmetry.space_group_name_H-M   'P 1'
#
loop_
_entity.id
_entity.type
_entity.pdbx_description
1 polymer ?
#
loop_
_entity_poly.entity_id
_entity_poly.type
_entity_poly.pdbx_seq_one_letter_code
_entity_poly.pdbx_strand_id
1 'polypeptide(L)'
;MKDIKIGVEIDLVCKVLYVVELSTNEWMLFVWDGTDAPPVTFTQELDAEGESPLPLHFEIMPYNMTIPPVGSILRVVVGKHFKEVVQLQSGSQWIKLCNMTFITECGFWKGLLQNICKIRFLGEADANVKLNIREYENRVTSRVRQPLACSHQPSNITELDFEDYDDVPYFSLRESLLCSERSQRFKSIVRVLAAHPWRTHELQLDQDCCQISLTLEDPTARIRAYVKDAEKFFGHCQNAEIISSKLKKLLGTRDNDEAGPSDSTRDPPWVWCCIKSYFVNGINADPWIDERYWIDCTIMRG
;
A
#
# COMPACT_ATOMS: atom_id res chain seq x y z
N MET A 1 -2.26 7.22 -13.55
CA MET A 1 -3.01 6.43 -12.55
C MET A 1 -3.64 7.33 -11.51
N LYS A 2 -2.99 8.45 -11.15
CA LYS A 2 -3.53 9.45 -10.21
C LYS A 2 -4.99 9.88 -10.43
N ASP A 3 -5.50 9.78 -11.65
CA ASP A 3 -6.85 10.24 -12.01
C ASP A 3 -7.89 9.10 -12.12
N ILE A 4 -7.53 7.85 -11.82
CA ILE A 4 -8.48 6.71 -11.98
C ILE A 4 -9.66 6.81 -11.01
N LYS A 5 -10.84 6.41 -11.49
CA LYS A 5 -12.09 6.42 -10.73
C LYS A 5 -12.95 5.22 -11.12
N ILE A 6 -13.76 4.74 -10.19
CA ILE A 6 -14.70 3.65 -10.47
C ILE A 6 -15.74 4.14 -11.48
N GLY A 7 -16.05 3.31 -12.48
CA GLY A 7 -17.11 3.57 -13.45
C GLY A 7 -16.83 4.67 -14.48
N VAL A 8 -15.63 5.25 -14.49
CA VAL A 8 -15.22 6.26 -15.49
C VAL A 8 -14.24 5.64 -16.47
N GLU A 9 -14.51 5.82 -17.76
CA GLU A 9 -13.59 5.42 -18.83
C GLU A 9 -12.40 6.38 -18.92
N ILE A 10 -11.19 5.86 -18.81
CA ILE A 10 -9.96 6.66 -18.82
C ILE A 10 -8.92 6.02 -19.73
N ASP A 11 -8.22 6.87 -20.47
CA ASP A 11 -7.02 6.48 -21.20
C ASP A 11 -5.80 6.49 -20.26
N LEU A 12 -5.03 5.40 -20.26
CA LEU A 12 -3.83 5.26 -19.43
C LEU A 12 -2.58 5.06 -20.29
N VAL A 13 -1.61 5.97 -20.15
CA VAL A 13 -0.26 5.78 -20.70
C VAL A 13 0.62 5.17 -19.61
N CYS A 14 1.09 3.95 -19.82
CA CYS A 14 1.82 3.19 -18.81
C CYS A 14 2.88 2.27 -19.43
N LYS A 15 3.88 1.92 -18.63
CA LYS A 15 4.85 0.87 -18.94
C LYS A 15 4.31 -0.47 -18.46
N VAL A 16 4.36 -1.47 -19.33
CA VAL A 16 4.10 -2.87 -18.93
C VAL A 16 5.35 -3.38 -18.24
N LEU A 17 5.22 -3.73 -16.97
CA LEU A 17 6.33 -4.26 -16.19
C LEU A 17 6.38 -5.79 -16.30
N TYR A 18 5.23 -6.46 -16.21
CA TYR A 18 5.14 -7.92 -16.26
C TYR A 18 3.77 -8.36 -16.78
N VAL A 19 3.71 -9.55 -17.37
CA VAL A 19 2.49 -10.18 -17.88
C VAL A 19 2.45 -11.62 -17.38
N VAL A 20 1.31 -12.01 -16.80
CA VAL A 20 1.06 -13.39 -16.36
C VAL A 20 -0.23 -13.90 -17.00
N GLU A 21 -0.25 -15.18 -17.39
CA GLU A 21 -1.47 -15.86 -17.79
C GLU A 21 -2.21 -16.35 -16.54
N LEU A 22 -3.45 -15.93 -16.36
CA LEU A 22 -4.30 -16.31 -15.22
C LEU A 22 -5.02 -17.62 -15.51
N SER A 23 -5.58 -17.73 -16.70
CA SER A 23 -6.31 -18.89 -17.21
C SER A 23 -6.23 -18.89 -18.74
N THR A 24 -6.74 -19.94 -19.37
CA THR A 24 -6.65 -20.10 -20.83
C THR A 24 -7.26 -18.89 -21.56
N ASN A 25 -6.40 -18.10 -22.20
CA ASN A 25 -6.72 -16.84 -22.88
C ASN A 25 -7.19 -15.68 -21.99
N GLU A 26 -6.73 -15.64 -20.75
CA GLU A 26 -6.90 -14.50 -19.85
C GLU A 26 -5.57 -14.16 -19.21
N TRP A 27 -5.18 -12.90 -19.31
CA TRP A 27 -3.89 -12.42 -18.79
C TRP A 27 -4.10 -11.27 -17.80
N MET A 28 -3.13 -11.13 -16.90
CA MET A 28 -2.99 -9.97 -16.06
C MET A 28 -1.70 -9.24 -16.42
N LEU A 29 -1.85 -7.95 -16.72
CA LEU A 29 -0.74 -7.04 -16.96
C LEU A 29 -0.49 -6.28 -15.67
N PHE A 30 0.77 -6.25 -15.26
CA PHE A 30 1.26 -5.36 -14.21
C PHE A 30 1.81 -4.13 -14.90
N VAL A 31 1.09 -3.03 -14.79
CA VAL A 31 1.44 -1.77 -15.46
C VAL A 31 1.78 -0.70 -14.43
N TRP A 32 2.55 0.29 -14.86
CA TRP A 32 3.03 1.38 -14.00
C TRP A 32 3.29 2.63 -14.82
N ASP A 33 3.00 3.81 -14.28
CA ASP A 33 3.21 5.09 -14.98
C ASP A 33 3.98 6.15 -14.16
N GLY A 34 4.51 5.77 -13.00
CA GLY A 34 5.22 6.68 -12.10
C GLY A 34 4.33 7.48 -11.16
N THR A 35 3.01 7.39 -11.30
CA THR A 35 2.04 8.04 -10.41
C THR A 35 1.44 7.05 -9.43
N ASP A 36 0.90 7.56 -8.32
CA ASP A 36 0.18 6.76 -7.34
C ASP A 36 -1.28 6.64 -7.76
N ALA A 37 -1.88 5.46 -7.57
CA ALA A 37 -3.33 5.33 -7.65
C ALA A 37 -3.98 6.07 -6.45
N PRO A 38 -5.20 6.62 -6.60
CA PRO A 38 -5.92 7.21 -5.49
C PRO A 38 -6.08 6.21 -4.33
N PRO A 39 -6.03 6.66 -3.07
CA PRO A 39 -6.35 5.80 -1.95
C PRO A 39 -7.75 5.22 -2.10
N VAL A 40 -7.91 3.91 -1.90
CA VAL A 40 -9.23 3.28 -1.81
C VAL A 40 -9.83 3.58 -0.44
N THR A 41 -11.10 3.99 -0.42
CA THR A 41 -11.94 4.09 0.78
C THR A 41 -12.58 2.74 1.07
N PHE A 42 -12.66 2.36 2.35
CA PHE A 42 -13.15 1.04 2.74
C PHE A 42 -14.58 1.13 3.27
N THR A 43 -15.47 0.30 2.76
CA THR A 43 -16.84 0.13 3.27
C THR A 43 -16.98 -1.09 4.17
N GLN A 44 -15.91 -1.90 4.30
CA GLN A 44 -15.92 -3.11 5.13
C GLN A 44 -15.86 -2.73 6.62
N GLU A 45 -16.78 -3.32 7.39
CA GLU A 45 -16.79 -3.24 8.85
C GLU A 45 -15.53 -3.89 9.44
N LEU A 46 -15.00 -3.31 10.51
CA LEU A 46 -13.76 -3.78 11.16
C LEU A 46 -13.88 -5.21 11.70
N ASP A 47 -15.08 -5.62 12.12
CA ASP A 47 -15.35 -7.00 12.56
C ASP A 47 -15.21 -8.02 11.43
N ALA A 48 -15.76 -7.70 10.25
CA ALA A 48 -15.59 -8.54 9.07
C ALA A 48 -14.12 -8.62 8.60
N GLU A 49 -13.33 -7.58 8.88
CA GLU A 49 -11.88 -7.57 8.61
C GLU A 49 -11.08 -8.44 9.61
N GLY A 50 -11.58 -8.62 10.83
CA GLY A 50 -11.02 -9.58 11.79
C GLY A 50 -11.18 -11.03 11.34
N GLU A 51 -12.33 -11.36 10.74
CA GLU A 51 -12.61 -12.70 10.21
C GLU A 51 -11.96 -12.95 8.83
N SER A 52 -11.93 -11.92 7.99
CA SER A 52 -11.37 -11.96 6.64
C SER A 52 -10.35 -10.83 6.46
N PRO A 53 -9.10 -11.03 6.91
CA PRO A 53 -8.08 -9.99 6.88
C PRO A 53 -7.73 -9.58 5.45
N LEU A 54 -7.49 -8.28 5.28
CA LEU A 54 -7.07 -7.74 3.99
C LEU A 54 -5.82 -8.46 3.47
N PRO A 55 -5.82 -8.92 2.22
CA PRO A 55 -4.67 -9.61 1.66
C PRO A 55 -3.49 -8.63 1.55
N LEU A 56 -2.34 -9.01 2.12
CA LEU A 56 -1.12 -8.21 2.10
C LEU A 56 -0.51 -8.08 0.69
N HIS A 57 -0.96 -8.91 -0.25
CA HIS A 57 -0.47 -8.97 -1.63
C HIS A 57 1.06 -9.13 -1.70
N PHE A 58 1.51 -10.36 -1.43
CA PHE A 58 2.78 -10.85 -1.93
C PHE A 58 2.51 -11.60 -3.24
N GLU A 59 2.36 -10.86 -4.34
CA GLU A 59 2.48 -11.53 -5.65
C GLU A 59 3.95 -11.90 -5.82
N ILE A 60 4.19 -13.17 -6.15
CA ILE A 60 5.51 -13.66 -6.54
C ILE A 60 5.85 -12.97 -7.86
N MET A 61 6.34 -11.74 -7.77
CA MET A 61 6.94 -11.04 -8.90
C MET A 61 8.19 -11.84 -9.30
N PRO A 62 8.48 -11.96 -10.61
CA PRO A 62 9.68 -12.65 -11.05
C PRO A 62 10.92 -12.08 -10.34
N TYR A 63 11.79 -12.96 -9.83
CA TYR A 63 12.96 -12.59 -9.02
C TYR A 63 13.90 -11.58 -9.70
N ASN A 64 13.87 -11.50 -11.04
CA ASN A 64 14.74 -10.65 -11.85
C ASN A 64 14.08 -9.34 -12.30
N MET A 65 12.91 -9.01 -11.75
CA MET A 65 12.16 -7.83 -12.16
C MET A 65 12.60 -6.60 -11.36
N THR A 66 13.13 -5.59 -12.06
CA THR A 66 13.38 -4.28 -11.43
C THR A 66 12.06 -3.55 -11.27
N ILE A 67 11.57 -3.48 -10.03
CA ILE A 67 10.32 -2.80 -9.72
C ILE A 67 10.62 -1.37 -9.24
N PRO A 68 9.93 -0.35 -9.76
CA PRO A 68 10.12 1.03 -9.32
C PRO A 68 9.83 1.21 -7.81
N PRO A 69 10.60 2.06 -7.10
CA PRO A 69 10.44 2.32 -5.66
C PRO A 69 9.32 3.32 -5.34
N VAL A 70 8.66 3.89 -6.36
CA VAL A 70 7.54 4.82 -6.21
C VAL A 70 6.51 4.58 -7.30
N GLY A 71 5.28 5.03 -7.06
CA GLY A 71 4.17 4.80 -7.97
C GLY A 71 3.47 3.48 -7.68
N SER A 72 2.17 3.45 -7.97
CA SER A 72 1.38 2.24 -7.83
C SER A 72 1.57 1.33 -9.03
N ILE A 73 1.51 0.03 -8.78
CA ILE A 73 1.42 -0.98 -9.83
C ILE A 73 -0.03 -1.39 -9.95
N LEU A 74 -0.59 -1.15 -11.13
CA LEU A 74 -1.96 -1.48 -11.43
C LEU A 74 -2.03 -2.84 -12.11
N ARG A 75 -2.97 -3.66 -11.64
CA ARG A 75 -3.32 -4.94 -12.27
C ARG A 75 -4.37 -4.68 -13.32
N VAL A 76 -4.12 -5.10 -14.55
CA VAL A 76 -5.05 -4.95 -15.66
C VAL A 76 -5.41 -6.32 -16.20
N VAL A 77 -6.68 -6.69 -16.11
CA VAL A 77 -7.17 -7.95 -16.67
C VAL A 77 -7.48 -7.76 -18.15
N VAL A 78 -6.97 -8.69 -18.95
CA VAL A 78 -7.03 -8.65 -20.40
C VAL A 78 -7.52 -10.00 -20.93
N GLY A 79 -8.63 -9.97 -21.65
CA GLY A 79 -9.21 -11.16 -22.25
C GLY A 79 -8.63 -11.52 -23.61
N LYS A 80 -9.03 -12.72 -24.09
CA LYS A 80 -8.64 -13.35 -25.37
C LYS A 80 -8.71 -12.50 -26.64
N HIS A 81 -9.46 -11.41 -26.63
CA HIS A 81 -9.67 -10.57 -27.81
C HIS A 81 -8.45 -9.70 -28.14
N PHE A 82 -7.53 -9.50 -27.19
CA PHE A 82 -6.33 -8.69 -27.35
C PHE A 82 -5.14 -9.55 -27.77
N LYS A 83 -4.92 -9.65 -29.09
CA LYS A 83 -3.77 -10.40 -29.65
C LYS A 83 -2.43 -9.73 -29.33
N GLU A 84 -2.45 -8.43 -29.04
CA GLU A 84 -1.29 -7.62 -28.66
C GLU A 84 -0.62 -8.14 -27.38
N VAL A 85 -1.34 -8.87 -26.52
CA VAL A 85 -0.79 -9.41 -25.27
C VAL A 85 0.45 -10.28 -25.51
N VAL A 86 0.48 -11.04 -26.61
CA VAL A 86 1.65 -11.86 -26.99
C VAL A 86 2.90 -10.98 -27.17
N GLN A 87 2.75 -9.79 -27.72
CA GLN A 87 3.87 -8.85 -27.90
C GLN A 87 4.28 -8.20 -26.57
N LEU A 88 3.36 -8.08 -25.60
CA LEU A 88 3.63 -7.51 -24.27
C LEU A 88 4.35 -8.47 -23.34
N GLN A 89 4.43 -9.77 -23.66
CA GLN A 89 5.08 -10.78 -22.83
C GLN A 89 6.59 -10.53 -22.63
N SER A 90 7.26 -9.83 -23.56
CA SER A 90 8.66 -9.43 -23.36
C SER A 90 8.84 -8.33 -22.31
N GLY A 91 7.75 -7.66 -21.92
CA GLY A 91 7.75 -6.60 -20.92
C GLY A 91 8.52 -5.34 -21.33
N SER A 92 8.50 -4.36 -20.43
CA SER A 92 9.17 -3.07 -20.54
C SER A 92 8.67 -2.11 -21.64
N GLN A 93 7.62 -2.45 -22.39
CA GLN A 93 7.08 -1.54 -23.40
C GLN A 93 6.19 -0.46 -22.78
N TRP A 94 6.26 0.74 -23.35
CA TRP A 94 5.26 1.78 -23.12
C TRP A 94 4.06 1.57 -24.03
N ILE A 95 2.88 1.63 -23.43
CA ILE A 95 1.61 1.50 -24.12
C ILE A 95 0.62 2.58 -23.69
N LYS A 96 -0.36 2.83 -24.54
CA LYS A 96 -1.59 3.53 -24.21
C LYS A 96 -2.75 2.53 -24.22
N LEU A 97 -3.34 2.32 -23.06
CA LEU A 97 -4.58 1.58 -22.88
C LEU A 97 -5.74 2.56 -22.97
N CYS A 98 -6.60 2.42 -23.99
CA CYS A 98 -7.67 3.37 -24.25
C CYS A 98 -9.01 2.88 -23.70
N ASN A 99 -9.83 3.81 -23.19
CA ASN A 99 -11.19 3.57 -22.67
C ASN A 99 -11.23 2.48 -21.59
N MET A 100 -10.28 2.51 -20.65
CA MET A 100 -10.27 1.54 -19.56
C MET A 100 -11.32 1.88 -18.51
N THR A 101 -11.94 0.84 -17.95
CA THR A 101 -12.73 0.96 -16.71
C THR A 101 -11.96 0.38 -15.53
N PHE A 102 -12.29 0.85 -14.32
CA PHE A 102 -11.61 0.43 -13.10
C PHE A 102 -12.62 -0.02 -12.03
N ILE A 103 -12.21 -1.02 -11.26
CA ILE A 103 -12.90 -1.50 -10.07
C ILE A 103 -11.91 -1.56 -8.91
N THR A 104 -12.45 -1.72 -7.70
CA THR A 104 -11.67 -2.01 -6.49
C THR A 104 -11.99 -3.41 -6.00
N GLU A 105 -10.97 -4.20 -5.71
CA GLU A 105 -11.08 -5.57 -5.18
C GLU A 105 -10.13 -5.69 -3.99
N CYS A 106 -10.64 -6.06 -2.81
CA CYS A 106 -9.83 -6.21 -1.58
C CYS A 106 -8.97 -4.96 -1.23
N GLY A 107 -9.48 -3.77 -1.54
CA GLY A 107 -8.77 -2.51 -1.33
C GLY A 107 -7.70 -2.17 -2.38
N PHE A 108 -7.62 -2.93 -3.48
CA PHE A 108 -6.69 -2.65 -4.59
C PHE A 108 -7.45 -2.21 -5.85
N TRP A 109 -6.83 -1.30 -6.60
CA TRP A 109 -7.30 -0.95 -7.93
C TRP A 109 -7.02 -2.05 -8.94
N LYS A 110 -7.99 -2.29 -9.80
CA LYS A 110 -7.91 -3.24 -10.91
C LYS A 110 -8.51 -2.60 -12.16
N GLY A 111 -7.72 -2.56 -13.23
CA GLY A 111 -8.17 -2.13 -14.54
C GLY A 111 -8.76 -3.29 -15.33
N LEU A 112 -9.77 -3.01 -16.15
CA LEU A 112 -10.43 -3.98 -16.99
C LEU A 112 -10.33 -3.54 -18.46
N LEU A 113 -9.73 -4.36 -19.32
CA LEU A 113 -9.82 -4.20 -20.76
C LEU A 113 -11.00 -4.99 -21.31
N GLN A 114 -12.09 -4.29 -21.55
CA GLN A 114 -13.27 -4.81 -22.23
C GLN A 114 -13.06 -4.80 -23.75
N ASN A 115 -13.97 -5.43 -24.50
CA ASN A 115 -13.85 -5.56 -25.97
C ASN A 115 -13.82 -4.23 -26.73
N ILE A 116 -14.31 -3.14 -26.11
CA ILE A 116 -14.27 -1.78 -26.68
C ILE A 116 -12.92 -1.06 -26.49
N CYS A 117 -12.10 -1.55 -25.55
CA CYS A 117 -10.81 -0.96 -25.24
C CYS A 117 -9.80 -1.20 -26.38
N LYS A 118 -8.73 -0.41 -26.40
CA LYS A 118 -7.66 -0.54 -27.40
C LYS A 118 -6.30 -0.44 -26.75
N ILE A 119 -5.35 -1.23 -27.25
CA ILE A 119 -3.93 -1.16 -26.84
C ILE A 119 -3.16 -0.49 -27.98
N ARG A 120 -2.39 0.55 -27.67
CA ARG A 120 -1.48 1.20 -28.63
C ARG A 120 -0.06 1.17 -28.09
N PHE A 121 0.87 0.70 -28.89
CA PHE A 121 2.30 0.76 -28.54
C PHE A 121 2.81 2.19 -28.72
N LEU A 122 3.63 2.64 -27.77
CA LEU A 122 4.27 3.94 -27.79
C LEU A 122 5.79 3.77 -27.82
N GLY A 123 6.45 4.63 -28.59
CA GLY A 123 7.91 4.75 -28.55
C GLY A 123 8.36 5.64 -27.40
N GLU A 124 9.62 5.52 -26.99
CA GLU A 124 10.22 6.36 -25.95
C GLU A 124 10.26 7.86 -26.30
N ALA A 125 10.16 8.18 -27.60
CA ALA A 125 10.09 9.55 -28.09
C ALA A 125 8.73 10.24 -27.83
N ASP A 126 7.67 9.49 -27.48
CA ASP A 126 6.32 10.01 -27.23
C ASP A 126 6.33 11.03 -26.08
N ALA A 127 5.60 12.13 -26.26
CA ALA A 127 5.60 13.23 -25.31
C ALA A 127 5.04 12.82 -23.92
N ASN A 128 4.03 11.94 -23.88
CA ASN A 128 3.43 11.48 -22.62
C ASN A 128 4.38 10.53 -21.90
N VAL A 129 5.07 9.67 -22.64
CA VAL A 129 6.10 8.77 -22.08
C VAL A 129 7.22 9.58 -21.42
N LYS A 130 7.74 10.60 -22.12
CA LYS A 130 8.75 11.50 -21.57
C LYS A 130 8.28 12.24 -20.32
N LEU A 131 7.03 12.70 -20.31
CA LEU A 131 6.46 13.36 -19.15
C LEU A 131 6.41 12.41 -17.94
N ASN A 132 5.90 11.20 -18.12
CA ASN A 132 5.83 10.19 -17.04
C ASN A 132 7.22 9.84 -16.50
N ILE A 133 8.22 9.65 -17.37
CA ILE A 133 9.61 9.39 -16.96
C ILE A 133 10.15 10.57 -16.14
N ARG A 134 9.97 11.81 -16.61
CA ARG A 134 10.43 13.01 -15.90
C ARG A 134 9.76 13.17 -14.54
N GLU A 135 8.44 12.97 -14.46
CA GLU A 135 7.71 13.04 -13.18
C GLU A 135 8.23 11.98 -12.20
N TYR A 136 8.46 10.76 -12.67
CA TYR A 136 9.07 9.70 -11.88
C TYR A 136 10.48 10.05 -11.37
N GLU A 137 11.37 10.53 -12.25
CA GLU A 137 12.75 10.89 -11.89
C GLU A 137 12.78 12.00 -10.81
N ASN A 138 11.90 13.00 -10.94
CA ASN A 138 11.74 14.04 -9.92
C ASN A 138 11.31 13.46 -8.57
N ARG A 139 10.46 12.43 -8.57
CA ARG A 139 10.02 11.77 -7.33
C ARG A 139 11.13 10.94 -6.70
N VAL A 140 11.88 10.16 -7.48
CA VAL A 140 12.93 9.27 -6.95
C VAL A 140 14.11 10.04 -6.38
N THR A 141 14.42 11.21 -6.95
CA THR A 141 15.49 12.09 -6.46
C THR A 141 15.13 12.85 -5.18
N SER A 142 13.85 12.89 -4.79
CA SER A 142 13.41 13.46 -3.53
C SER A 142 13.87 12.62 -2.33
N ARG A 143 14.32 13.29 -1.25
CA ARG A 143 14.66 12.64 0.03
C ARG A 143 13.45 11.94 0.67
N VAL A 144 12.26 12.54 0.51
CA VAL A 144 11.00 11.99 0.99
C VAL A 144 10.10 11.78 -0.21
N ARG A 145 9.81 10.51 -0.51
CA ARG A 145 9.03 10.10 -1.67
C ARG A 145 7.55 10.01 -1.30
N GLN A 146 7.00 11.16 -0.92
CA GLN A 146 5.65 11.28 -0.37
C GLN A 146 4.59 10.72 -1.35
N PRO A 147 3.57 10.00 -0.84
CA PRO A 147 2.39 9.63 -1.62
C PRO A 147 1.70 10.86 -2.21
N LEU A 148 1.32 10.82 -3.49
CA LEU A 148 0.70 11.95 -4.18
C LEU A 148 -0.63 12.40 -3.55
N ALA A 149 -1.36 11.47 -2.94
CA ALA A 149 -2.61 11.75 -2.24
C ALA A 149 -2.42 12.39 -0.85
N CYS A 150 -1.19 12.39 -0.33
CA CYS A 150 -0.87 13.07 0.92
C CYS A 150 -0.70 14.57 0.63
N SER A 151 -1.74 15.38 0.88
CA SER A 151 -1.72 16.82 0.59
C SER A 151 -0.89 17.60 1.62
N HIS A 152 0.15 18.30 1.14
CA HIS A 152 1.10 19.13 1.89
C HIS A 152 1.94 18.42 2.98
N GLN A 153 1.35 17.67 3.91
CA GLN A 153 2.05 16.94 4.98
C GLN A 153 1.23 15.76 5.50
N PRO A 154 1.86 14.66 5.97
CA PRO A 154 1.18 13.61 6.72
C PRO A 154 0.45 14.15 7.96
N SER A 155 -0.62 13.46 8.34
CA SER A 155 -1.38 13.75 9.54
C SER A 155 -0.50 13.67 10.79
N ASN A 156 -0.74 14.59 11.74
CA ASN A 156 -0.01 14.71 12.99
C ASN A 156 -0.53 13.75 14.08
N ILE A 157 -1.40 12.79 13.76
CA ILE A 157 -1.88 11.79 14.71
C ILE A 157 -0.79 10.81 15.15
N THR A 158 0.34 10.77 14.44
CA THR A 158 1.55 10.07 14.89
C THR A 158 2.73 11.02 14.89
N GLU A 159 3.69 10.73 15.76
CA GLU A 159 4.99 11.38 15.82
C GLU A 159 6.08 10.32 15.92
N LEU A 160 7.24 10.61 15.33
CA LEU A 160 8.40 9.74 15.41
C LEU A 160 9.23 10.14 16.64
N ASP A 161 9.51 9.19 17.51
CA ASP A 161 10.21 9.38 18.78
C ASP A 161 11.65 8.84 18.72
N PHE A 162 12.53 9.59 18.05
CA PHE A 162 13.97 9.35 18.06
C PHE A 162 14.75 10.66 17.87
N GLU A 163 15.88 10.77 18.58
CA GLU A 163 16.73 11.98 18.64
C GLU A 163 17.34 12.35 17.27
N ASP A 164 17.66 11.36 16.45
CA ASP A 164 18.31 11.54 15.14
C ASP A 164 17.32 11.35 13.97
N TYR A 165 16.32 12.22 13.86
CA TYR A 165 15.29 12.14 12.82
C TYR A 165 15.87 12.02 11.40
N ASP A 166 16.97 12.72 11.13
CA ASP A 166 17.60 12.82 9.82
C ASP A 166 18.43 11.58 9.43
N ASP A 167 18.86 10.76 10.40
CA ASP A 167 19.72 9.61 10.14
C ASP A 167 18.94 8.34 9.74
N VAL A 168 17.64 8.31 10.03
CA VAL A 168 16.77 7.19 9.63
C VAL A 168 16.30 7.39 8.17
N PRO A 169 16.67 6.48 7.24
CA PRO A 169 16.34 6.63 5.83
C PRO A 169 14.83 6.48 5.58
N TYR A 170 14.35 7.18 4.55
CA TYR A 170 13.01 6.96 4.01
C TYR A 170 13.02 5.78 3.05
N PHE A 171 12.13 4.81 3.24
CA PHE A 171 11.84 3.76 2.26
C PHE A 171 10.35 3.71 1.92
N SER A 172 10.03 3.29 0.70
CA SER A 172 8.72 2.72 0.42
C SER A 172 8.61 1.34 1.06
N LEU A 173 7.38 0.90 1.33
CA LEU A 173 7.14 -0.44 1.85
C LEU A 173 7.63 -1.51 0.87
N ARG A 174 7.59 -1.26 -0.44
CA ARG A 174 8.13 -2.19 -1.43
C ARG A 174 9.64 -2.33 -1.35
N GLU A 175 10.38 -1.24 -1.19
CA GLU A 175 11.84 -1.30 -1.03
C GLU A 175 12.23 -2.12 0.20
N SER A 176 11.47 -2.02 1.30
CA SER A 176 11.75 -2.83 2.48
C SER A 176 11.55 -4.33 2.23
N LEU A 177 10.60 -4.72 1.36
CA LEU A 177 10.38 -6.12 0.99
C LEU A 177 11.58 -6.72 0.25
N LEU A 178 12.29 -5.92 -0.54
CA LEU A 178 13.48 -6.32 -1.30
C LEU A 178 14.76 -6.32 -0.45
N CYS A 179 14.75 -5.68 0.72
CA CYS A 179 15.88 -5.67 1.64
C CYS A 179 15.98 -7.04 2.35
N SER A 180 16.84 -7.93 1.85
CA SER A 180 16.96 -9.32 2.32
C SER A 180 18.18 -9.57 3.19
N GLU A 181 19.13 -8.64 3.31
CA GLU A 181 20.45 -8.98 3.88
C GLU A 181 20.63 -8.57 5.34
N ARG A 182 19.89 -7.56 5.83
CA ARG A 182 20.05 -7.03 7.20
C ARG A 182 18.75 -6.49 7.77
N SER A 183 18.60 -6.62 9.09
CA SER A 183 17.58 -5.90 9.83
C SER A 183 17.81 -4.40 9.70
N GLN A 184 16.81 -3.65 9.26
CA GLN A 184 16.95 -2.22 8.99
C GLN A 184 15.78 -1.43 9.58
N ARG A 185 16.10 -0.30 10.22
CA ARG A 185 15.11 0.70 10.63
C ARG A 185 14.98 1.75 9.53
N PHE A 186 13.75 2.11 9.19
CA PHE A 186 13.42 3.11 8.19
C PHE A 186 12.12 3.83 8.57
N LYS A 187 11.89 4.98 7.95
CA LYS A 187 10.62 5.72 8.08
C LYS A 187 9.84 5.67 6.77
N SER A 188 8.52 5.59 6.87
CA SER A 188 7.61 5.61 5.72
C SER A 188 6.38 6.44 6.04
N ILE A 189 5.76 6.98 4.98
CA ILE A 189 4.42 7.57 5.07
C ILE A 189 3.43 6.51 4.62
N VAL A 190 2.56 6.08 5.54
CA VAL A 190 1.65 4.94 5.35
C VAL A 190 0.23 5.30 5.76
N ARG A 191 -0.73 4.51 5.30
CA ARG A 191 -2.08 4.41 5.86
C ARG A 191 -2.18 3.14 6.68
N VAL A 192 -2.97 3.16 7.75
CA VAL A 192 -3.27 1.97 8.55
C VAL A 192 -4.65 1.48 8.18
N LEU A 193 -4.70 0.35 7.49
CA LEU A 193 -5.94 -0.18 6.94
C LEU A 193 -6.69 -1.05 7.93
N ALA A 194 -5.94 -1.78 8.75
CA ALA A 194 -6.44 -2.76 9.72
C ALA A 194 -5.62 -2.71 11.00
N ALA A 195 -6.24 -3.11 12.11
CA ALA A 195 -5.58 -3.44 13.36
C ALA A 195 -6.08 -4.80 13.85
N HIS A 196 -5.22 -5.58 14.51
CA HIS A 196 -5.63 -6.81 15.19
C HIS A 196 -4.82 -7.01 16.48
N PRO A 197 -5.45 -7.10 17.66
CA PRO A 197 -6.87 -6.82 17.87
C PRO A 197 -7.18 -5.35 17.58
N TRP A 198 -8.38 -5.04 17.08
CA TRP A 198 -8.82 -3.64 16.90
C TRP A 198 -9.69 -3.16 18.06
N ARG A 199 -10.29 -4.09 18.83
CA ARG A 199 -11.13 -3.79 19.99
C ARG A 199 -10.26 -3.65 21.23
N THR A 200 -10.45 -2.56 21.96
CA THR A 200 -9.58 -2.23 23.10
C THR A 200 -9.68 -3.17 24.28
N HIS A 201 -10.82 -3.85 24.48
CA HIS A 201 -10.96 -4.86 25.53
C HIS A 201 -10.23 -6.18 25.21
N GLU A 202 -9.82 -6.39 23.95
CA GLU A 202 -8.99 -7.52 23.52
C GLU A 202 -7.50 -7.18 23.62
N LEU A 203 -7.15 -5.91 23.85
CA LEU A 203 -5.77 -5.48 24.05
C LEU A 203 -5.31 -5.87 25.46
N GLN A 204 -4.40 -6.83 25.54
CA GLN A 204 -3.68 -7.14 26.78
C GLN A 204 -2.55 -6.13 26.96
N LEU A 205 -2.88 -4.93 27.46
CA LEU A 205 -1.90 -3.86 27.70
C LEU A 205 -1.00 -4.11 28.91
N ASP A 206 -1.39 -5.04 29.79
CA ASP A 206 -0.68 -5.36 31.05
C ASP A 206 0.46 -6.38 30.89
N GLN A 207 0.73 -6.85 29.66
CA GLN A 207 1.85 -7.76 29.37
C GLN A 207 2.91 -7.04 28.54
N ASP A 208 4.18 -7.35 28.79
CA ASP A 208 5.37 -6.83 28.08
C ASP A 208 5.33 -7.01 26.54
N CYS A 209 4.34 -7.72 26.02
CA CYS A 209 4.11 -8.01 24.61
C CYS A 209 2.64 -7.80 24.24
N CYS A 210 2.15 -6.55 24.21
CA CYS A 210 0.86 -6.27 23.59
C CYS A 210 1.00 -6.47 22.06
N GLN A 211 0.52 -7.61 21.55
CA GLN A 211 0.65 -8.01 20.15
C GLN A 211 -0.41 -7.34 19.28
N ILE A 212 -0.30 -6.02 19.11
CA ILE A 212 -1.10 -5.32 18.10
C ILE A 212 -0.39 -5.44 16.77
N SER A 213 -1.03 -6.06 15.79
CA SER A 213 -0.59 -6.02 14.40
C SER A 213 -1.38 -4.96 13.63
N LEU A 214 -0.68 -4.18 12.83
CA LEU A 214 -1.25 -3.18 11.94
C LEU A 214 -1.00 -3.58 10.48
N THR A 215 -2.01 -3.46 9.64
CA THR A 215 -1.86 -3.58 8.19
C THR A 215 -1.53 -2.19 7.63
N LEU A 216 -0.28 -2.00 7.23
CA LEU A 216 0.24 -0.75 6.70
C LEU A 216 0.20 -0.78 5.17
N GLU A 217 -0.15 0.35 4.57
CA GLU A 217 -0.13 0.51 3.11
C GLU A 217 0.52 1.84 2.71
N ASP A 218 1.35 1.78 1.68
CA ASP A 218 1.75 2.93 0.89
C ASP A 218 1.37 2.70 -0.59
N PRO A 219 1.59 3.67 -1.50
CA PRO A 219 1.26 3.48 -2.90
C PRO A 219 1.91 2.27 -3.58
N THR A 220 2.98 1.72 -2.99
CA THR A 220 3.84 0.69 -3.58
C THR A 220 3.53 -0.70 -3.07
N ALA A 221 3.14 -0.87 -1.81
CA ALA A 221 2.90 -2.18 -1.19
C ALA A 221 2.03 -2.09 0.07
N ARG A 222 1.59 -3.28 0.54
CA ARG A 222 0.92 -3.47 1.82
C ARG A 222 1.70 -4.50 2.64
N ILE A 223 1.88 -4.24 3.93
CA ILE A 223 2.58 -5.15 4.85
C ILE A 223 1.81 -5.27 6.16
N ARG A 224 2.10 -6.32 6.93
CA ARG A 224 1.72 -6.42 8.33
C ARG A 224 2.92 -6.06 9.19
N ALA A 225 2.72 -5.21 10.18
CA ALA A 225 3.75 -4.83 11.14
C ALA A 225 3.21 -4.87 12.58
N TYR A 226 4.03 -5.31 13.52
CA TYR A 226 3.65 -5.44 14.93
C TYR A 226 4.10 -4.24 15.75
N VAL A 227 3.25 -3.74 16.62
CA VAL A 227 3.62 -2.67 17.56
C VAL A 227 4.52 -3.28 18.63
N LYS A 228 5.76 -2.81 18.71
CA LYS A 228 6.76 -3.36 19.63
C LYS A 228 6.47 -3.04 21.10
N ASP A 229 6.00 -1.83 21.36
CA ASP A 229 5.68 -1.33 22.69
C ASP A 229 4.37 -0.54 22.58
N ALA A 230 3.26 -1.20 22.91
CA ALA A 230 1.94 -0.60 22.78
C ALA A 230 1.72 0.55 23.78
N GLU A 231 2.27 0.43 24.99
CA GLU A 231 2.17 1.49 25.99
C GLU A 231 2.80 2.78 25.43
N LYS A 232 4.03 2.69 24.95
CA LYS A 232 4.72 3.83 24.33
C LYS A 232 4.02 4.30 23.05
N PHE A 233 3.57 3.38 22.21
CA PHE A 233 2.85 3.69 20.97
C PHE A 233 1.58 4.50 21.26
N PHE A 234 0.83 4.20 22.31
CA PHE A 234 -0.34 4.98 22.72
C PHE A 234 0.00 6.17 23.63
N GLY A 235 1.28 6.48 23.82
CA GLY A 235 1.74 7.63 24.61
C GLY A 235 1.51 7.45 26.12
N HIS A 236 1.79 6.26 26.64
CA HIS A 236 1.57 5.86 28.04
C HIS A 236 0.11 5.97 28.51
N CYS A 237 -0.83 5.93 27.57
CA CYS A 237 -2.24 5.94 27.87
C CYS A 237 -2.72 4.52 28.18
N GLN A 238 -3.35 4.34 29.34
CA GLN A 238 -3.99 3.06 29.75
C GLN A 238 -5.52 3.11 29.67
N ASN A 239 -6.12 4.27 29.37
CA ASN A 239 -7.56 4.40 29.24
C ASN A 239 -8.05 3.77 27.93
N ALA A 240 -8.87 2.71 28.03
CA ALA A 240 -9.39 1.95 26.91
C ALA A 240 -10.26 2.79 25.94
N GLU A 241 -10.97 3.81 26.41
CA GLU A 241 -11.78 4.70 25.55
C GLU A 241 -10.88 5.62 24.72
N ILE A 242 -9.82 6.15 25.34
CA ILE A 242 -8.83 7.00 24.65
C ILE A 242 -8.06 6.18 23.62
N ILE A 243 -7.62 4.97 23.96
CA ILE A 243 -6.97 4.05 23.02
C ILE A 243 -7.91 3.71 21.86
N SER A 244 -9.20 3.50 22.16
CA SER A 244 -10.20 3.21 21.13
C SER A 244 -10.37 4.39 20.18
N SER A 245 -10.47 5.61 20.71
CA SER A 245 -10.52 6.83 19.90
C SER A 245 -9.26 7.02 19.05
N LYS A 246 -8.07 6.74 19.60
CA LYS A 246 -6.81 6.76 18.85
C LYS A 246 -6.84 5.76 17.70
N LEU A 247 -7.17 4.50 17.96
CA LEU A 247 -7.27 3.47 16.92
C LEU A 247 -8.30 3.82 15.84
N LYS A 248 -9.47 4.35 16.24
CA LYS A 248 -10.50 4.82 15.30
C LYS A 248 -9.97 5.91 14.36
N LYS A 249 -9.30 6.94 14.90
CA LYS A 249 -8.65 8.00 14.10
C LYS A 249 -7.61 7.43 13.13
N LEU A 250 -6.81 6.47 13.59
CA LEU A 250 -5.77 5.82 12.78
C LEU A 250 -6.37 4.98 11.64
N LEU A 251 -7.50 4.32 11.90
CA LEU A 251 -8.26 3.52 10.93
C LEU A 251 -9.21 4.35 10.05
N GLY A 252 -9.26 5.68 10.26
CA GLY A 252 -10.10 6.61 9.50
C GLY A 252 -11.59 6.39 9.70
N THR A 253 -12.03 5.86 10.84
CA THR A 253 -13.46 5.78 11.18
C THR A 253 -13.96 7.14 11.66
N ARG A 254 -15.18 7.49 11.25
CA ARG A 254 -15.87 8.70 11.75
C ARG A 254 -16.66 8.33 13.00
N ASP A 255 -16.54 9.14 14.04
CA ASP A 255 -17.41 9.08 15.22
C ASP A 255 -18.77 9.71 14.85
N ASN A 256 -19.65 8.96 14.19
CA ASN A 256 -21.02 9.39 13.95
C ASN A 256 -22.00 8.47 14.68
N ASP A 257 -22.53 8.94 15.81
CA ASP A 257 -23.63 8.30 16.55
C ASP A 257 -25.00 8.42 15.83
N GLU A 258 -25.06 9.04 14.64
CA GLU A 258 -26.30 9.34 13.91
C GLU A 258 -26.43 8.65 12.53
N ALA A 259 -25.42 7.93 12.06
CA ALA A 259 -25.52 7.18 10.81
C ALA A 259 -25.92 5.73 11.10
N GLY A 260 -27.04 5.29 10.52
CA GLY A 260 -27.45 3.89 10.55
C GLY A 260 -26.34 2.95 10.03
N PRO A 261 -26.46 1.63 10.28
CA PRO A 261 -25.41 0.61 10.12
C PRO A 261 -24.91 0.35 8.68
N SER A 262 -25.10 1.27 7.73
CA SER A 262 -24.81 1.06 6.31
C SER A 262 -23.90 2.09 5.64
N ASP A 263 -23.33 3.08 6.37
CA ASP A 263 -22.62 4.20 5.72
C ASP A 263 -21.30 4.64 6.38
N SER A 264 -20.60 3.74 7.10
CA SER A 264 -19.29 4.07 7.67
C SER A 264 -18.15 3.83 6.68
N THR A 265 -18.05 4.65 5.63
CA THR A 265 -16.85 4.67 4.78
C THR A 265 -15.63 5.08 5.61
N ARG A 266 -14.56 4.29 5.59
CA ARG A 266 -13.27 4.59 6.22
C ARG A 266 -12.29 5.16 5.22
N ASP A 267 -11.63 6.23 5.61
CA ASP A 267 -10.54 6.84 4.86
C ASP A 267 -9.35 7.09 5.81
N PRO A 268 -8.49 6.08 6.02
CA PRO A 268 -7.36 6.20 6.93
C PRO A 268 -6.42 7.32 6.50
N PRO A 269 -5.98 8.20 7.43
CA PRO A 269 -5.05 9.27 7.10
C PRO A 269 -3.66 8.73 6.74
N TRP A 270 -2.91 9.51 5.98
CA TRP A 270 -1.47 9.28 5.79
C TRP A 270 -0.71 9.71 7.04
N VAL A 271 0.09 8.82 7.61
CA VAL A 271 0.83 9.04 8.86
C VAL A 271 2.29 8.68 8.72
N TRP A 272 3.15 9.30 9.54
CA TRP A 272 4.52 8.85 9.68
C TRP A 272 4.57 7.58 10.52
N CYS A 273 5.35 6.60 10.07
CA CYS A 273 5.61 5.38 10.81
C CYS A 273 7.09 5.04 10.72
N CYS A 274 7.71 4.74 11.85
CA CYS A 274 9.04 4.16 11.91
C CYS A 274 8.91 2.64 12.03
N ILE A 275 9.54 1.95 11.10
CA ILE A 275 9.40 0.51 10.90
C ILE A 275 10.80 -0.10 10.94
N LYS A 276 10.92 -1.20 11.67
CA LYS A 276 12.13 -2.03 11.70
C LYS A 276 11.82 -3.36 11.05
N SER A 277 12.53 -3.67 9.96
CA SER A 277 12.54 -5.00 9.38
C SER A 277 13.53 -5.89 10.11
N TYR A 278 13.21 -7.17 10.25
CA TYR A 278 14.10 -8.20 10.75
C TYR A 278 14.37 -9.24 9.67
N PHE A 279 15.61 -9.72 9.62
CA PHE A 279 15.97 -10.81 8.73
C PHE A 279 15.49 -12.15 9.30
N VAL A 280 14.78 -12.91 8.48
CA VAL A 280 14.29 -14.25 8.82
C VAL A 280 15.28 -15.28 8.28
N ASN A 281 16.13 -15.82 9.16
CA ASN A 281 17.04 -16.90 8.79
C ASN A 281 16.25 -18.21 8.70
N GLY A 282 15.96 -18.65 7.47
CA GLY A 282 15.35 -19.95 7.23
C GLY A 282 16.29 -21.08 7.67
N ILE A 283 15.81 -21.94 8.58
CA ILE A 283 16.04 -23.39 8.67
C ILE A 283 15.33 -23.99 9.90
N ASN A 284 14.94 -23.21 10.90
CA ASN A 284 14.05 -23.64 12.01
C ASN A 284 13.22 -22.45 12.51
N ALA A 285 12.32 -21.94 11.68
CA ALA A 285 11.48 -20.81 12.05
C ALA A 285 10.40 -21.26 13.05
N ASP A 286 10.62 -20.91 14.32
CA ASP A 286 9.58 -20.74 15.35
C ASP A 286 8.40 -19.94 14.74
N PRO A 287 7.11 -20.25 15.00
CA PRO A 287 5.98 -19.45 14.51
C PRO A 287 6.05 -17.93 14.79
N TRP A 288 6.92 -17.48 15.71
CA TRP A 288 7.23 -16.07 15.97
C TRP A 288 8.29 -15.45 15.01
N ILE A 289 8.89 -16.26 14.11
CA ILE A 289 9.96 -15.88 13.17
C ILE A 289 9.41 -15.40 11.81
N ASP A 290 8.09 -15.41 11.57
CA ASP A 290 7.46 -14.79 10.37
C ASP A 290 7.14 -13.28 10.56
N GLU A 291 7.46 -12.70 11.71
CA GLU A 291 7.19 -11.31 12.08
C GLU A 291 8.25 -10.34 11.55
N ARG A 292 8.33 -10.24 10.21
CA ARG A 292 9.38 -9.45 9.53
C ARG A 292 9.39 -7.97 9.90
N TYR A 293 8.26 -7.37 10.30
CA TYR A 293 8.16 -5.91 10.48
C TYR A 293 7.59 -5.53 11.83
N TRP A 294 8.24 -4.55 12.46
CA TRP A 294 7.82 -4.00 13.74
C TRP A 294 7.76 -2.48 13.68
N ILE A 295 6.72 -1.91 14.28
CA ILE A 295 6.58 -0.48 14.51
C ILE A 295 7.30 -0.17 15.82
N ASP A 296 8.30 0.70 15.71
CA ASP A 296 9.13 1.17 16.83
C ASP A 296 9.22 2.70 16.71
N CYS A 297 9.58 3.38 17.80
CA CYS A 297 9.79 4.83 17.81
C CYS A 297 8.67 5.64 17.13
N THR A 298 7.42 5.20 17.27
CA THR A 298 6.23 5.88 16.74
C THR A 298 5.24 6.05 17.89
N ILE A 299 4.75 7.26 18.10
CA ILE A 299 3.83 7.60 19.20
C ILE A 299 2.57 8.23 18.62
N MET A 300 1.40 7.79 19.07
CA MET A 300 0.11 8.37 18.72
C MET A 300 -0.20 9.64 19.52
N ARG A 301 -0.45 10.73 18.81
CA ARG A 301 -0.88 12.02 19.35
C ARG A 301 -2.41 12.13 19.36
N GLY A 302 -2.94 12.85 20.35
CA GLY A 302 -4.38 13.10 20.52
C GLY A 302 -5.02 12.16 21.51
#